data_AF-A0A6A7Y4M3-F1
#
_entry.id   AF-A0A6A7Y4M3-F1
#
_cell.length_a   1.000
_cell.length_b   1.000
_cell.length_c   1.000
_cell.angle_alpha   90.00
_cell.angle_beta   90.00
_cell.angle_gamma   90.00
#
_symmetry.space_group_name_H-M   'P 1'
#
loop_
_entity.id
_entity.type
_entity.pdbx_description
1 polymer ?
#
loop_
_entity_poly.entity_id
_entity_poly.type
_entity_poly.pdbx_seq_one_letter_code
_entity_poly.pdbx_strand_id
1 'polypeptide(L)'
;MQLRIQGHTYRSFGQLHGVSHQAVQATAAGKPSKRIEDLLAAVCGLPPAVLWWEHYAESGARIPVERATSRAADPSTPDGGVHVESGEAA
;
A
#
# COMPACT_ATOMS: atom_id res chain seq x y z
N MET A 1 -6.01 15.43 14.60
CA MET A 1 -5.41 14.51 15.60
C MET A 1 -3.99 14.16 15.17
N GLN A 2 -2.98 14.51 15.96
CA GLN A 2 -1.58 14.09 15.71
C GLN A 2 -1.29 12.84 16.53
N LEU A 3 -1.55 11.66 15.98
CA LEU A 3 -1.03 10.42 16.54
C LEU A 3 0.49 10.41 16.37
N ARG A 4 1.21 10.13 17.47
CA ARG A 4 2.66 10.02 17.49
C ARG A 4 3.04 8.54 17.55
N ILE A 5 3.88 8.10 16.61
CA ILE A 5 4.47 6.75 16.63
C ILE A 5 5.82 6.90 17.31
N GLN A 6 5.95 6.48 18.58
CA GLN A 6 7.21 6.58 19.34
C GLN A 6 7.85 7.99 19.28
N GLY A 7 7.02 9.04 19.37
CA GLY A 7 7.47 10.44 19.28
C GLY A 7 7.61 11.00 17.86
N HIS A 8 7.50 10.19 16.81
CA HIS A 8 7.50 10.64 15.42
C HIS A 8 6.09 11.01 14.93
N THR A 9 6.01 12.07 14.13
CA THR A 9 4.80 12.36 13.34
C THR A 9 4.73 11.44 12.12
N TYR A 10 3.55 11.25 11.53
CA TYR A 10 3.40 10.48 10.28
C TYR A 10 4.28 11.00 9.14
N ARG A 11 4.51 12.33 9.10
CA ARG A 11 5.39 12.94 8.11
C ARG A 11 6.85 12.54 8.34
N SER A 12 7.34 12.72 9.56
CA SER A 12 8.72 12.37 9.93
C SER A 12 8.99 10.87 9.75
N PHE A 13 8.04 10.03 10.16
CA PHE A 13 8.10 8.58 9.95
C PHE A 13 8.16 8.23 8.47
N GLY A 14 7.29 8.84 7.65
CA GLY A 14 7.26 8.61 6.21
C GLY A 14 8.58 8.97 5.53
N GLN A 15 9.17 10.10 5.90
CA GLN A 15 10.49 10.51 5.39
C GLN A 15 11.60 9.54 5.78
N LEU A 16 11.61 9.05 7.03
CA LEU A 16 12.62 8.13 7.53
C LEU A 16 12.59 6.77 6.80
N HIS A 17 11.40 6.29 6.46
CA HIS A 17 11.20 4.95 5.87
C HIS A 17 10.87 4.95 4.37
N GLY A 18 10.91 6.12 3.72
CA GLY A 18 10.63 6.28 2.29
C GLY A 18 9.19 5.93 1.90
N VAL A 19 8.21 6.27 2.75
CA VAL A 19 6.78 6.07 2.51
C VAL A 19 6.00 7.39 2.65
N SER A 20 4.90 7.54 1.92
CA SER A 20 4.06 8.74 2.04
C SER A 20 3.37 8.80 3.39
N HIS A 21 3.29 10.00 3.99
CA HIS A 21 2.55 10.22 5.23
C HIS A 21 1.08 9.83 5.10
N GLN A 22 0.47 9.99 3.90
CA GLN A 22 -0.91 9.60 3.65
C GLN A 22 -1.08 8.08 3.71
N ALA A 23 -0.08 7.33 3.23
CA ALA A 23 -0.11 5.87 3.28
C ALA A 23 0.04 5.38 4.73
N VAL A 24 0.92 6.03 5.52
CA VAL A 24 1.05 5.78 6.97
C VAL A 24 -0.27 6.05 7.69
N GLN A 25 -0.90 7.19 7.41
CA GLN A 25 -2.20 7.56 8.00
C GLN A 25 -3.30 6.57 7.61
N ALA A 26 -3.37 6.18 6.34
CA ALA A 26 -4.35 5.21 5.86
C ALA A 26 -4.19 3.86 6.58
N THR A 27 -2.96 3.38 6.73
CA THR A 27 -2.68 2.11 7.43
C THR A 27 -2.95 2.19 8.93
N ALA A 28 -2.64 3.31 9.56
CA ALA A 28 -3.02 3.55 10.95
C ALA A 28 -4.55 3.64 11.14
N ALA A 29 -5.30 3.98 10.08
CA ALA A 29 -6.76 3.99 10.06
C ALA A 29 -7.38 2.65 9.64
N GLY A 30 -6.59 1.57 9.56
CA GLY A 30 -7.09 0.22 9.25
C GLY A 30 -7.02 -0.18 7.78
N LYS A 31 -6.48 0.65 6.87
CA LYS A 31 -6.24 0.19 5.49
C LYS A 31 -5.04 -0.75 5.41
N PRO A 32 -5.21 -2.01 4.99
CA PRO A 32 -4.13 -3.00 5.01
C PRO A 32 -3.00 -2.60 4.06
N SER A 33 -1.78 -2.61 4.58
CA SER A 33 -0.55 -2.41 3.79
C SER A 33 0.61 -3.11 4.46
N LYS A 34 0.98 -4.28 3.92
CA LYS A 34 2.02 -5.14 4.52
C LYS A 34 3.29 -4.39 4.86
N ARG A 35 3.82 -3.63 3.91
CA ARG A 35 5.07 -2.90 4.09
C ARG A 35 4.98 -1.89 5.24
N ILE A 36 3.86 -1.17 5.35
CA ILE A 36 3.71 -0.11 6.35
C ILE A 36 3.42 -0.71 7.73
N GLU A 37 2.60 -1.77 7.80
CA GLU A 37 2.38 -2.55 9.01
C GLU A 37 3.70 -3.09 9.56
N ASP A 38 4.51 -3.77 8.73
CA ASP A 38 5.81 -4.31 9.13
C ASP A 38 6.74 -3.21 9.69
N LEU A 39 6.79 -2.04 9.03
CA LEU A 39 7.60 -0.90 9.49
C LEU A 39 7.11 -0.33 10.83
N LEU A 40 5.80 -0.17 10.98
CA LEU A 40 5.20 0.34 12.22
C LEU A 40 5.40 -0.65 13.38
N ALA A 41 5.23 -1.95 13.13
CA ALA A 41 5.50 -3.01 14.08
C ALA A 41 6.97 -3.01 14.53
N ALA A 42 7.90 -2.90 13.58
CA ALA A 42 9.33 -2.84 13.87
C ALA A 42 9.68 -1.66 14.78
N VAL A 43 9.10 -0.47 14.53
CA VAL A 43 9.33 0.72 15.37
C VAL A 43 8.71 0.58 16.76
N CYS A 44 7.57 -0.10 16.88
CA CYS A 44 6.94 -0.38 18.16
C CYS A 44 7.58 -1.56 18.92
N GLY A 45 8.49 -2.33 18.29
CA GLY A 45 9.05 -3.54 18.85
C GLY A 45 8.01 -4.66 19.05
N LEU A 46 6.91 -4.63 18.30
CA LEU A 46 5.81 -5.59 18.40
C LEU A 46 5.61 -6.32 17.08
N PRO A 47 5.15 -7.58 17.08
CA PRO A 47 4.80 -8.27 15.85
C PRO A 47 3.56 -7.62 15.20
N PRO A 48 3.48 -7.58 13.84
CA PRO A 48 2.34 -6.98 13.15
C PRO A 48 1.00 -7.58 13.54
N ALA A 49 0.95 -8.89 13.80
CA ALA A 49 -0.27 -9.58 14.22
C ALA A 49 -0.85 -9.06 15.55
N VAL A 50 -0.03 -8.46 16.42
CA VAL A 50 -0.51 -7.85 17.68
C VAL A 50 -1.14 -6.48 17.44
N LEU A 51 -0.63 -5.72 16.48
CA LEU A 51 -1.12 -4.38 16.17
C LEU A 51 -2.31 -4.39 15.20
N TRP A 52 -2.34 -5.36 14.27
CA TRP A 52 -3.38 -5.53 13.25
C TRP A 52 -3.96 -6.93 13.28
N TRP A 53 -4.38 -7.41 14.46
CA TRP A 53 -5.05 -8.70 14.65
C TRP A 53 -6.18 -8.98 13.64
N GLU A 54 -6.85 -7.95 13.11
CA GLU A 54 -7.84 -8.09 12.03
C GLU A 54 -7.26 -8.48 10.65
N HIS A 55 -5.98 -8.25 10.40
CA HIS A 55 -5.29 -8.59 9.15
C HIS A 55 -4.50 -9.90 9.24
N TYR A 56 -4.42 -10.51 10.41
CA TYR A 56 -3.64 -11.72 10.67
C TYR A 56 -4.51 -12.76 11.37
N ALA A 57 -4.40 -14.02 10.97
CA ALA A 57 -5.02 -15.13 11.65
C ALA A 57 -4.40 -15.33 13.04
N GLU A 58 -5.08 -16.08 13.93
CA GLU A 58 -4.55 -16.46 15.25
C GLU A 58 -3.21 -17.21 15.16
N SER A 59 -2.95 -17.86 14.02
CA SER A 59 -1.66 -18.50 13.71
C SER A 59 -0.52 -17.52 13.41
N GLY A 60 -0.81 -16.22 13.32
CA GLY A 60 0.13 -15.18 12.87
C GLY A 60 0.28 -15.09 11.34
N ALA A 61 -0.41 -15.94 10.59
CA ALA A 61 -0.42 -15.86 9.13
C ALA A 61 -1.25 -14.65 8.66
N ARG A 62 -0.77 -13.93 7.65
CA ARG A 62 -1.54 -12.81 7.08
C ARG A 62 -2.79 -13.33 6.39
N ILE A 63 -3.95 -12.74 6.69
CA ILE A 63 -5.20 -13.03 6.00
C ILE A 63 -5.08 -12.45 4.58
N PRO A 64 -5.20 -13.28 3.53
CA PRO A 64 -5.16 -12.78 2.16
C PRO A 64 -6.36 -11.84 1.96
N VAL A 65 -6.07 -10.59 1.60
CA VAL A 65 -7.12 -9.70 1.09
C VAL A 65 -7.55 -10.32 -0.23
N GLU A 66 -8.79 -10.80 -0.32
CA GLU A 66 -9.39 -11.21 -1.58
C GLU A 66 -9.26 -10.04 -2.55
N ARG A 67 -8.27 -10.13 -3.44
CA ARG A 67 -8.25 -9.28 -4.61
C ARG A 67 -9.41 -9.74 -5.46
N ALA A 68 -10.47 -8.93 -5.49
CA ALA A 68 -11.48 -9.00 -6.53
C ALA A 68 -10.81 -8.67 -7.89
N THR A 69 -9.99 -9.58 -8.40
CA THR A 69 -9.50 -9.55 -9.77
C THR A 69 -10.39 -10.48 -10.59
N SER A 70 -11.67 -10.15 -10.62
CA SER A 70 -12.47 -10.43 -11.82
C SER A 70 -12.26 -9.26 -12.77
N ARG A 71 -11.04 -9.12 -13.32
CA ARG A 71 -10.93 -8.44 -14.61
C ARG A 71 -11.44 -9.46 -15.60
N ALA A 72 -12.75 -9.46 -15.82
CA ALA A 72 -13.29 -10.03 -17.03
C ALA A 72 -12.53 -9.31 -18.15
N ALA A 73 -11.61 -10.04 -18.79
CA ALA A 73 -11.09 -9.62 -20.07
C ALA A 73 -12.33 -9.61 -20.98
N ASP A 74 -12.87 -8.45 -21.25
CA ASP A 74 -13.82 -8.30 -22.34
C ASP A 74 -13.01 -8.53 -23.63
N PRO A 75 -13.27 -9.60 -24.40
CA PRO A 75 -12.52 -9.87 -25.63
C PRO A 75 -12.91 -8.92 -26.78
N SER A 76 -13.67 -7.85 -26.52
CA SER A 76 -14.27 -6.99 -27.55
C SER A 76 -13.68 -5.58 -27.51
N THR A 77 -12.38 -5.44 -27.73
CA THR A 77 -11.85 -4.13 -28.17
C THR A 77 -10.77 -4.36 -29.21
N PRO A 78 -11.05 -4.10 -30.51
CA PRO A 78 -10.00 -4.10 -31.52
C PRO A 78 -9.01 -2.96 -31.23
N ASP A 79 -7.74 -3.35 -31.17
CA ASP A 79 -6.56 -2.49 -31.09
C ASP A 79 -6.57 -1.47 -32.23
N GLY A 80 -6.68 -0.18 -31.88
CA GLY A 80 -6.84 0.89 -32.83
C GLY A 80 -6.28 2.20 -32.30
N GLY A 81 -5.03 2.49 -32.65
CA GLY A 81 -4.37 3.79 -32.50
C GLY A 81 -3.14 3.72 -31.61
N VAL A 82 -1.98 4.28 -31.93
CA VAL A 82 -1.62 5.31 -32.93
C VAL A 82 -0.11 5.14 -33.18
N HIS A 83 0.33 5.00 -34.44
CA HIS A 83 1.74 5.28 -34.78
C HIS A 83 1.79 6.66 -35.44
N VAL A 84 2.38 7.60 -34.72
CA VAL A 84 2.70 8.95 -35.20
C VAL A 84 4.04 8.83 -35.94
N GLU A 85 4.05 8.93 -37.26
CA GLU A 85 5.28 9.22 -38.00
C GLU A 85 5.32 10.72 -38.30
N SER A 86 6.21 11.39 -37.57
CA SER A 86 6.66 12.76 -37.80
C SER A 86 7.25 12.90 -39.20
N GLY A 87 6.94 14.00 -39.89
CA GLY A 87 7.56 14.34 -41.17
C GLY A 87 8.95 14.96 -41.03
N GLU A 88 9.76 14.77 -42.07
CA GLU A 88 10.96 15.55 -42.43
C GLU A 88 11.20 15.25 -43.94
N ALA A 89 10.88 16.15 -44.88
CA ALA A 89 11.68 17.25 -45.41
C ALA A 89 13.03 16.84 -46.04
N ALA A 90 13.05 16.62 -47.36
CA ALA A 90 14.08 17.06 -48.33
C ALA A 90 13.74 16.63 -49.76
#